data_AF-X0U0V6-F1
#
_entry.id   AF-X0U0V6-F1
#
_cell.length_a   1.000
_cell.length_b   1.000
_cell.length_c   1.000
_cell.angle_alpha   90.00
_cell.angle_beta   90.00
_cell.angle_gamma   90.00
#
_symmetry.space_group_name_H-M   'P 1'
#
loop_
_entity.id
_entity.type
_entity.pdbx_description
1 polymer ?
#
loop_
_entity_poly.entity_id
_entity_poly.type
_entity_poly.pdbx_seq_one_letter_code
_entity_poly.pdbx_strand_id
1 'polypeptide(L)'
;MAAFVLGFPGETEETLRDNVEFIETQGIDFYTLKEFYYMENTPVYQKREQYGLTGMGAKWSHDTMDSTTASEHKISMFREIKNSVFINPDTSLWYLAYLYDQGFSMSEIADFQRDINALMIAQLDGDFSDNNPIYNRIAKKLEKGVEQYNG
;
A
#
# COMPACT_ATOMS: atom_id res chain seq x y z
N MET A 1 -3.17 8.79 -8.38
CA MET A 1 -2.93 7.56 -7.60
C MET A 1 -2.94 6.39 -8.56
N ALA A 2 -1.99 5.45 -8.43
CA ALA A 2 -1.96 4.19 -9.18
C ALA A 2 -2.31 3.01 -8.26
N ALA A 3 -2.98 1.99 -8.80
CA ALA A 3 -3.37 0.79 -8.06
C ALA A 3 -2.83 -0.46 -8.77
N PHE A 4 -2.13 -1.30 -8.02
CA PHE A 4 -1.50 -2.52 -8.53
C PHE A 4 -2.13 -3.73 -7.86
N VAL A 5 -2.47 -4.73 -8.66
CA VAL A 5 -2.92 -6.03 -8.16
C VAL A 5 -1.72 -6.97 -8.12
N LEU A 6 -1.46 -7.58 -6.97
CA LEU A 6 -0.35 -8.51 -6.75
C LEU A 6 -0.87 -9.94 -6.61
N GLY A 7 -0.19 -10.89 -7.22
CA GLY A 7 -0.58 -12.29 -7.31
C GLY A 7 -1.64 -12.57 -8.39
N PHE A 8 -1.71 -11.75 -9.43
CA PHE A 8 -2.63 -12.07 -10.53
C PHE A 8 -2.11 -13.33 -11.28
N PRO A 9 -2.98 -14.25 -11.73
CA PRO A 9 -2.54 -15.48 -12.39
C PRO A 9 -1.61 -15.24 -13.58
N GLY A 10 -0.39 -15.78 -13.48
CA GLY A 10 0.69 -15.59 -14.46
C GLY A 10 1.72 -14.51 -14.08
N GLU A 11 1.51 -13.75 -13.02
CA GLU A 11 2.51 -12.83 -12.46
C GLU A 11 3.73 -13.62 -11.94
N THR A 12 4.90 -13.03 -12.04
CA THR A 12 6.19 -13.60 -11.61
C THR A 12 6.97 -12.60 -10.77
N GLU A 13 8.06 -13.03 -10.14
CA GLU A 13 8.99 -12.13 -9.45
C GLU A 13 9.54 -11.03 -10.37
N GLU A 14 9.78 -11.34 -11.65
CA GLU A 14 10.25 -10.38 -12.64
C GLU A 14 9.21 -9.26 -12.85
N THR A 15 7.95 -9.62 -13.09
CA THR A 15 6.89 -8.62 -13.27
C THR A 15 6.60 -7.82 -11.99
N LEU A 16 6.81 -8.41 -10.80
CA LEU A 16 6.72 -7.68 -9.53
C LEU A 16 7.85 -6.65 -9.40
N ARG A 17 9.06 -6.99 -9.87
CA ARG A 17 10.18 -6.05 -9.92
C ARG A 17 9.93 -4.92 -10.91
N ASP A 18 9.35 -5.21 -12.07
CA ASP A 18 8.93 -4.19 -13.04
C ASP A 18 7.93 -3.21 -12.41
N ASN A 19 7.00 -3.71 -11.58
CA ASN A 19 6.07 -2.86 -10.84
C ASN A 19 6.80 -1.92 -9.87
N VAL A 20 7.81 -2.41 -9.13
CA VAL A 20 8.63 -1.57 -8.24
C VAL A 20 9.34 -0.48 -9.04
N GLU A 21 10.03 -0.86 -10.13
CA GLU A 21 10.76 0.09 -10.97
C GLU A 21 9.82 1.15 -11.57
N PHE A 22 8.65 0.72 -12.05
CA PHE A 22 7.64 1.62 -12.58
C PHE A 22 7.18 2.63 -11.51
N ILE A 23 6.89 2.18 -10.30
CA ILE A 23 6.45 3.06 -9.21
C ILE A 23 7.56 4.04 -8.80
N GLU A 24 8.81 3.59 -8.77
CA GLU A 24 9.97 4.41 -8.39
C GLU A 24 10.35 5.47 -9.42
N THR A 25 10.13 5.21 -10.72
CA THR A 25 10.70 6.00 -11.82
C THR A 25 9.69 6.88 -12.57
N GLN A 26 8.40 6.55 -12.54
CA GLN A 26 7.39 7.23 -13.39
C GLN A 26 6.75 8.47 -12.76
N GLY A 27 7.22 8.91 -11.59
CA GLY A 27 6.70 10.11 -10.93
C GLY A 27 5.29 9.92 -10.37
N ILE A 28 4.98 8.73 -9.84
CA ILE A 28 3.71 8.45 -9.17
C ILE A 28 3.70 9.10 -7.79
N ASP A 29 2.74 9.98 -7.49
CA ASP A 29 2.66 10.58 -6.15
C ASP A 29 2.19 9.58 -5.08
N PHE A 30 1.15 8.82 -5.41
CA PHE A 30 0.47 7.89 -4.50
C PHE A 30 0.21 6.55 -5.18
N TYR A 31 0.45 5.46 -4.45
CA TYR A 31 0.21 4.11 -4.93
C TYR A 31 -0.50 3.23 -3.89
N THR A 32 -1.15 2.16 -4.36
CA THR A 32 -1.70 1.12 -3.50
C THR A 32 -1.41 -0.27 -4.06
N LEU A 33 -1.23 -1.23 -3.16
CA LEU A 33 -0.98 -2.63 -3.46
C LEU A 33 -2.15 -3.47 -2.94
N LYS A 34 -2.88 -4.11 -3.86
CA LYS A 34 -4.02 -4.98 -3.55
C LYS A 34 -3.67 -6.41 -3.91
N GLU A 35 -3.80 -7.34 -2.99
CA GLU A 35 -3.63 -8.74 -3.32
C GLU A 35 -4.81 -9.23 -4.16
N PHE A 36 -4.51 -10.13 -5.08
CA PHE A 36 -5.50 -10.85 -5.85
C PHE A 36 -6.43 -11.63 -4.90
N TYR A 37 -7.72 -11.59 -5.22
CA TYR A 37 -8.76 -12.30 -4.48
C TYR A 37 -9.52 -13.21 -5.44
N TYR A 38 -9.43 -14.51 -5.22
CA TYR A 38 -9.92 -15.51 -6.16
C TYR A 38 -11.39 -15.85 -5.88
N MET A 39 -12.25 -15.77 -6.91
CA MET A 39 -13.69 -16.02 -6.79
C MET A 39 -14.24 -16.78 -8.00
N GLU A 40 -15.21 -17.68 -7.78
CA GLU A 40 -15.79 -18.56 -8.82
C GLU A 40 -16.53 -17.82 -9.94
N ASN A 41 -17.12 -16.67 -9.63
CA ASN A 41 -17.91 -15.89 -10.56
C ASN A 41 -17.09 -14.89 -11.39
N THR A 42 -15.77 -15.04 -11.45
CA THR A 42 -14.86 -14.14 -12.19
C THR A 42 -14.39 -14.76 -13.51
N PRO A 43 -14.08 -13.96 -14.54
CA PRO A 43 -13.55 -14.49 -15.80
C PRO A 43 -12.26 -15.32 -15.64
N VAL A 44 -11.43 -14.99 -14.65
CA VAL A 44 -10.17 -15.71 -14.41
C VAL A 44 -10.41 -17.14 -13.89
N TYR A 45 -11.53 -17.40 -13.19
CA TYR A 45 -11.93 -18.75 -12.79
C TYR A 45 -12.19 -19.68 -13.98
N GLN A 46 -12.66 -19.14 -15.10
CA GLN A 46 -12.87 -19.92 -16.33
C GLN A 46 -11.54 -20.41 -16.92
N LYS A 47 -10.44 -19.72 -16.62
CA LYS A 47 -9.07 -20.06 -17.04
C LYS A 47 -8.27 -20.76 -15.95
N ARG A 48 -8.92 -21.25 -14.88
CA ARG A 48 -8.21 -21.78 -13.71
C ARG A 48 -7.26 -22.93 -14.05
N GLU A 49 -7.66 -23.84 -14.93
CA GLU A 49 -6.84 -24.97 -15.37
C GLU A 49 -5.60 -24.50 -16.17
N GLN A 50 -5.71 -23.39 -16.92
CA GLN A 50 -4.60 -22.83 -17.69
C GLN A 50 -3.48 -22.28 -16.78
N TYR A 51 -3.83 -21.76 -15.61
CA TYR A 51 -2.89 -21.13 -14.68
C TYR A 51 -2.61 -21.97 -13.43
N GLY A 52 -3.09 -23.22 -13.38
CA GLY A 52 -2.97 -24.07 -12.19
C GLY A 52 -3.64 -23.48 -10.94
N LEU A 53 -4.69 -22.68 -11.12
CA LEU A 53 -5.36 -21.98 -10.02
C LEU A 53 -6.09 -22.95 -9.08
N THR A 54 -5.73 -22.92 -7.81
CA THR A 54 -6.35 -23.68 -6.72
C THR A 54 -6.67 -22.79 -5.52
N GLY A 55 -7.51 -23.28 -4.60
CA GLY A 55 -7.97 -22.52 -3.44
C GLY A 55 -9.13 -21.56 -3.75
N MET A 56 -9.35 -20.57 -2.89
CA MET A 56 -10.41 -19.56 -3.01
C MET A 56 -10.16 -18.36 -2.09
N GLY A 57 -10.75 -17.22 -2.43
CA GLY A 57 -10.71 -16.00 -1.64
C GLY A 57 -9.28 -15.48 -1.51
N ALA A 58 -8.83 -15.25 -0.28
CA ALA A 58 -7.46 -14.82 0.04
C ALA A 58 -6.47 -15.99 0.21
N LYS A 59 -6.90 -17.23 -0.02
CA LYS A 59 -6.07 -18.44 0.07
C LYS A 59 -6.07 -19.15 -1.27
N TRP A 60 -5.14 -18.77 -2.13
CA TRP A 60 -5.04 -19.26 -3.49
C TRP A 60 -3.60 -19.61 -3.85
N SER A 61 -3.43 -20.40 -4.90
CA SER A 61 -2.15 -20.64 -5.56
C SER A 61 -2.37 -20.78 -7.06
N HIS A 62 -1.42 -20.32 -7.86
CA HIS A 62 -1.30 -20.57 -9.30
C HIS A 62 0.13 -21.04 -9.61
N ASP A 63 0.40 -21.40 -10.87
CA ASP A 63 1.66 -22.07 -11.26
C ASP A 63 2.95 -21.31 -10.91
N THR A 64 2.88 -20.00 -10.70
CA THR A 64 4.03 -19.12 -10.48
C THR A 64 4.17 -18.60 -9.05
N MET A 65 3.10 -18.56 -8.24
CA MET A 65 3.17 -18.20 -6.81
C MET A 65 1.88 -18.57 -6.06
N ASP A 66 1.90 -18.41 -4.73
CA ASP A 66 0.73 -18.49 -3.87
C ASP A 66 0.45 -17.19 -3.13
N SER A 67 -0.70 -17.13 -2.45
CA SER A 67 -1.13 -15.95 -1.70
C SER A 67 -0.15 -15.54 -0.60
N THR A 68 0.59 -16.49 0.00
CA THR A 68 1.59 -16.20 1.04
C THR A 68 2.80 -15.51 0.43
N THR A 69 3.31 -16.05 -0.68
CA THR A 69 4.40 -15.43 -1.44
C THR A 69 4.01 -14.03 -1.93
N ALA A 70 2.76 -13.84 -2.40
CA ALA A 70 2.26 -12.52 -2.78
C ALA A 70 2.23 -11.53 -1.61
N SER A 71 1.83 -11.96 -0.41
CA SER A 71 1.88 -11.14 0.81
C SER A 71 3.31 -10.76 1.20
N GLU A 72 4.26 -11.69 1.08
CA GLU A 72 5.68 -11.42 1.33
C GLU A 72 6.23 -10.38 0.35
N HIS A 73 5.93 -10.52 -0.94
CA HIS A 73 6.30 -9.52 -1.95
C HIS A 73 5.66 -8.17 -1.68
N LYS A 74 4.39 -8.11 -1.30
CA LYS A 74 3.72 -6.85 -0.93
C LYS A 74 4.46 -6.13 0.20
N ILE A 75 4.88 -6.85 1.24
CA ILE A 75 5.68 -6.29 2.35
C ILE A 75 7.04 -5.82 1.83
N SER A 76 7.71 -6.62 0.99
CA SER A 76 8.99 -6.26 0.39
C SER A 76 8.88 -4.99 -0.46
N MET A 77 7.91 -4.91 -1.36
CA MET A 77 7.64 -3.75 -2.21
C MET A 77 7.32 -2.50 -1.37
N PHE A 78 6.50 -2.64 -0.32
CA PHE A 78 6.21 -1.53 0.59
C PHE A 78 7.48 -1.01 1.30
N ARG A 79 8.43 -1.89 1.61
CA ARG A 79 9.72 -1.52 2.18
C ARG A 79 10.69 -0.95 1.16
N GLU A 80 10.62 -1.38 -0.10
CA GLU A 80 11.55 -0.98 -1.15
C GLU A 80 11.19 0.37 -1.77
N ILE A 81 9.89 0.63 -2.00
CA ILE A 81 9.41 1.85 -2.64
C ILE A 81 9.57 3.06 -1.69
N LYS A 82 10.28 4.10 -2.14
CA LYS A 82 10.61 5.34 -1.43
C LYS A 82 10.13 6.60 -2.13
N ASN A 83 10.07 6.61 -3.47
CA ASN A 83 9.76 7.83 -4.22
C ASN A 83 8.25 8.10 -4.30
N SER A 84 7.42 7.09 -4.04
CA SER A 84 5.95 7.19 -4.02
C SER A 84 5.38 6.99 -2.62
N VAL A 85 4.20 7.56 -2.36
CA VAL A 85 3.53 7.43 -1.05
C VAL A 85 2.50 6.30 -1.08
N PHE A 86 2.71 5.27 -0.25
CA PHE A 86 1.74 4.20 -0.10
C PHE A 86 0.47 4.69 0.59
N ILE A 87 -0.68 4.35 0.01
CA ILE A 87 -2.02 4.54 0.57
C ILE A 87 -2.68 3.16 0.66
N ASN A 88 -3.18 2.80 1.84
CA ASN A 88 -4.16 1.72 1.94
C ASN A 88 -5.56 2.34 1.84
N PRO A 89 -6.32 2.15 0.75
CA PRO A 89 -7.60 2.81 0.58
C PRO A 89 -8.64 2.37 1.62
N ASP A 90 -8.45 1.22 2.26
CA ASP A 90 -9.40 0.70 3.26
C ASP A 90 -9.25 1.43 4.60
N THR A 91 -8.05 1.94 4.91
CA THR A 91 -7.76 2.61 6.20
C THR A 91 -7.40 4.08 6.05
N SER A 92 -6.78 4.47 4.93
CA SER A 92 -6.15 5.77 4.77
C SER A 92 -7.04 6.78 4.08
N LEU A 93 -7.86 6.35 3.11
CA LEU A 93 -8.62 7.26 2.26
C LEU A 93 -9.50 8.25 3.04
N TRP A 94 -10.11 7.81 4.14
CA TRP A 94 -11.00 8.64 4.95
C TRP A 94 -10.28 9.76 5.69
N TYR A 95 -9.11 9.51 6.27
CA TYR A 95 -8.39 10.58 6.95
C TYR A 95 -7.71 11.54 5.96
N LEU A 96 -7.31 11.08 4.77
CA LEU A 96 -6.79 11.98 3.73
C LEU A 96 -7.87 12.97 3.30
N ALA A 97 -9.10 12.48 3.08
CA ALA A 97 -10.25 13.31 2.74
C ALA A 97 -10.55 14.31 3.87
N TYR A 98 -10.48 13.85 5.12
CA TYR A 98 -10.63 14.72 6.29
C TYR A 98 -9.54 15.81 6.34
N LEU A 99 -8.26 15.46 6.22
CA LEU A 99 -7.17 16.45 6.25
C LEU A 99 -7.30 17.46 5.10
N TYR A 100 -7.72 17.01 3.92
CA TYR A 100 -7.98 17.89 2.79
C TYR A 100 -9.12 18.88 3.07
N ASP A 101 -10.22 18.41 3.68
CA ASP A 101 -11.34 19.25 4.12
C ASP A 101 -10.93 20.24 5.23
N GLN A 102 -9.96 19.85 6.06
CA GLN A 102 -9.28 20.72 7.03
C GLN A 102 -8.17 21.57 6.41
N GLY A 103 -8.18 21.79 5.09
CA GLY A 103 -7.34 22.79 4.42
C GLY A 103 -5.88 22.40 4.20
N PHE A 104 -5.49 21.17 4.54
CA PHE A 104 -4.13 20.69 4.25
C PHE A 104 -3.93 20.51 2.75
N SER A 105 -2.78 20.94 2.25
CA SER A 105 -2.36 20.67 0.88
C SER A 105 -2.07 19.18 0.66
N MET A 106 -2.16 18.72 -0.59
CA MET A 106 -1.79 17.34 -0.94
C MET A 106 -0.33 17.00 -0.61
N SER A 107 0.58 17.99 -0.65
CA SER A 107 1.97 17.81 -0.21
C SER A 107 2.08 17.57 1.28
N GLU A 108 1.33 18.30 2.11
CA GLU A 108 1.33 18.11 3.57
C GLU A 108 0.69 16.77 3.94
N ILE A 109 -0.39 16.39 3.25
CA ILE A 109 -1.04 15.08 3.40
C ILE A 109 -0.06 13.96 3.01
N ALA A 110 0.67 14.11 1.89
CA ALA A 110 1.68 13.15 1.48
C ALA A 110 2.79 13.02 2.54
N ASP A 111 3.27 14.13 3.09
CA ASP A 111 4.27 14.12 4.16
C ASP A 111 3.76 13.50 5.46
N PHE A 112 2.48 13.67 5.78
CA PHE A 112 1.84 13.02 6.91
C PHE A 112 1.76 11.49 6.71
N GLN A 113 1.32 11.07 5.53
CA GLN A 113 1.25 9.65 5.18
C GLN A 113 2.63 8.99 5.12
N ARG A 114 3.68 9.69 4.67
CA ARG A 114 5.07 9.17 4.72
C ARG A 114 5.48 8.82 6.15
N ASP A 115 5.06 9.62 7.13
CA ASP A 115 5.34 9.35 8.53
C ASP A 115 4.58 8.14 9.04
N ILE A 116 3.30 8.00 8.65
CA ILE A 116 2.52 6.78 8.94
C ILE A 116 3.18 5.55 8.31
N ASN A 117 3.64 5.64 7.06
CA ASN A 117 4.30 4.53 6.38
C ASN A 117 5.60 4.13 7.09
N ALA A 118 6.39 5.11 7.54
CA ALA A 118 7.60 4.86 8.31
C ALA A 118 7.31 4.20 9.66
N LEU A 119 6.21 4.60 10.34
CA LEU A 119 5.77 3.93 11.57
C LEU A 119 5.30 2.49 11.30
N MET A 120 4.56 2.26 10.21
CA MET A 120 4.15 0.91 9.81
C MET A 120 5.36 0.01 9.53
N ILE A 121 6.40 0.53 8.87
CA ILE A 121 7.65 -0.21 8.64
C ILE A 121 8.33 -0.55 9.98
N ALA A 122 8.42 0.41 10.91
CA ALA A 122 9.00 0.17 12.24
C ALA A 122 8.25 -0.94 13.00
N GLN A 123 6.91 -0.94 12.95
CA GLN A 123 6.09 -1.98 13.55
C GLN A 123 6.27 -3.35 12.88
N LEU A 124 6.41 -3.39 11.55
CA LEU A 124 6.75 -4.61 10.83
C LEU A 124 8.16 -5.14 11.20
N ASP A 125 9.05 -4.27 11.67
CA ASP A 125 10.37 -4.61 12.22
C ASP A 125 10.35 -4.93 13.72
N GLY A 126 9.16 -4.92 14.34
CA GLY A 126 8.96 -5.27 15.75
C GLY A 126 9.09 -4.09 16.73
N ASP A 127 9.27 -2.86 16.25
CA ASP A 127 9.22 -1.66 17.10
C ASP A 127 7.78 -1.17 17.28
N PHE A 128 7.20 -1.51 18.43
CA PHE A 128 5.89 -1.04 18.87
C PHE A 128 6.01 0.01 19.99
N SER A 129 7.17 0.64 20.17
CA SER A 129 7.39 1.58 21.26
C SER A 129 6.70 2.92 21.02
N ASP A 130 6.07 3.46 22.06
CA ASP A 130 5.46 4.80 22.03
C ASP A 130 6.51 5.92 22.00
N ASN A 131 7.79 5.58 22.23
CA ASN A 131 8.91 6.51 22.19
C ASN A 131 9.42 6.77 20.76
N ASN A 132 8.78 6.17 19.75
CA ASN A 132 9.18 6.39 18.36
C ASN A 132 9.02 7.89 18.00
N PRO A 133 10.10 8.58 17.58
CA PRO A 133 10.07 10.03 17.35
C PRO A 133 9.10 10.45 16.24
N ILE A 134 8.64 9.50 15.41
CA ILE A 134 7.62 9.73 14.39
C ILE A 134 6.30 10.20 15.01
N TYR A 135 5.90 9.69 16.18
CA TYR A 135 4.69 10.15 16.87
C TYR A 135 4.71 11.65 17.15
N ASN A 136 5.86 12.17 17.61
CA ASN A 136 6.04 13.60 17.86
C ASN A 136 5.99 14.43 16.56
N ARG A 137 6.52 13.89 15.46
CA ARG A 137 6.45 14.54 14.14
C ARG A 137 5.02 14.63 13.63
N ILE A 138 4.25 13.56 13.77
CA ILE A 138 2.82 13.49 13.41
C ILE A 138 2.02 14.49 14.26
N ALA A 139 2.19 14.48 15.59
CA ALA A 139 1.48 15.39 16.50
C ALA A 139 1.72 16.86 16.15
N LYS A 140 2.98 17.26 15.96
CA LYS A 140 3.35 18.64 15.61
C LYS A 140 2.77 19.11 14.26
N LYS A 141 2.57 18.19 13.30
CA LYS A 141 1.92 18.51 12.02
C LYS A 141 0.43 18.78 12.20
N LEU A 142 -0.24 18.03 13.07
CA LEU A 142 -1.67 18.19 13.34
C LEU A 142 -1.98 19.49 14.11
N GLU A 143 -1.10 19.88 15.05
CA GLU A 143 -1.24 21.15 15.80
C GLU A 143 -1.28 22.38 14.87
N LYS A 144 -0.43 22.41 13.83
CA LYS A 144 -0.38 23.51 12.86
C LYS A 144 -1.67 23.69 12.04
N GLY A 145 -2.40 22.62 11.76
CA GLY A 145 -3.67 22.70 11.01
C GLY A 145 -4.79 23.33 11.82
N VAL A 146 -4.79 23.14 13.15
CA VAL A 146 -5.80 23.69 14.05
C VAL A 146 -5.64 25.21 14.23
N GLU A 147 -4.41 25.72 14.19
CA GLU A 147 -4.14 27.16 14.31
C GLU A 147 -4.59 27.95 13.05
N GLN A 148 -4.52 27.35 11.85
CA GLN A 148 -4.96 27.99 10.60
C GLN A 148 -6.49 28.15 10.49
N TYR A 149 -7.28 27.39 11.25
CA TYR A 149 -8.75 27.42 11.23
C TYR A 149 -9.38 28.32 12.31
N ASN A 150 -8.60 28.76 13.30
CA ASN A 150 -9.06 29.61 14.39
C ASN A 150 -8.68 31.10 14.19
N GLY A 151 -8.30 31.49 12.97
CA GLY A 151 -7.90 32.85 12.57
C GLY A 151 -8.84 33.50 11.58
#